data_AF-A0AA38L8V5-F1
#
_entry.id   AF-A0AA38L8V5-F1
#
_cell.length_a   1.000
_cell.length_b   1.000
_cell.length_c   1.000
_cell.angle_alpha   90.00
_cell.angle_beta   90.00
_cell.angle_gamma   90.00
#
_symmetry.space_group_name_H-M   'P 1'
#
loop_
_entity.id
_entity.type
_entity.pdbx_description
1 polymer ?
#
loop_
_entity_poly.entity_id
_entity_poly.type
_entity_poly.pdbx_seq_one_letter_code
_entity_poly.pdbx_strand_id
1 'polypeptide(L)'
;VIEGLHNILNVSVNPSTFAQAAIPQIIEKTTEDFFGHMLKLLSRAAEICYNRIQKIDLLFCPAKPQGSMFVMVKLNTSGFEDIRDDIEFCVLLAREESVIVLPGTPLGMKSWIRVTFSVPPDVLEEAFDRIESFCRRHAKNV
;
A
#
# COMPACT_ATOMS: atom_id res chain seq x y z
N VAL A 1 -5.98 21.13 29.62
CA VAL A 1 -6.15 20.41 28.32
C VAL A 1 -7.15 21.12 27.41
N ILE A 2 -8.41 21.30 27.81
CA ILE A 2 -9.45 21.97 26.98
C ILE A 2 -9.04 23.38 26.55
N GLU A 3 -8.55 24.20 27.49
CA GLU A 3 -8.04 25.55 27.19
C GLU A 3 -6.89 25.51 26.17
N GLY A 4 -5.99 24.52 26.29
CA GLY A 4 -4.92 24.31 25.32
C GLY A 4 -5.43 23.95 23.92
N LEU A 5 -6.50 23.15 23.82
CA LEU A 5 -7.13 22.83 22.54
C LEU A 5 -7.78 24.06 21.91
N HIS A 6 -8.50 24.87 22.68
CA HIS A 6 -9.06 26.13 22.19
C HIS A 6 -7.97 27.09 21.71
N ASN A 7 -6.87 27.20 22.45
CA ASN A 7 -5.74 28.03 22.05
C ASN A 7 -5.14 27.58 20.72
N ILE A 8 -4.99 26.27 20.49
CA ILE A 8 -4.52 25.72 19.21
C ILE A 8 -5.52 26.01 18.09
N LEU A 9 -6.82 25.81 18.32
CA LEU A 9 -7.86 26.08 17.32
C LEU A 9 -7.89 27.54 16.91
N ASN A 10 -7.64 28.47 17.83
CA ASN A 10 -7.63 29.91 17.56
C ASN A 10 -6.43 30.37 16.73
N VAL A 11 -5.31 29.63 16.74
CA VAL A 11 -4.09 29.97 15.97
C VAL A 11 -3.94 29.13 14.69
N SER A 12 -4.75 28.07 14.54
CA SER A 12 -4.73 27.18 13.38
C SER A 12 -5.74 27.63 12.32
N VAL A 13 -5.46 27.35 11.05
CA VAL A 13 -6.42 27.59 9.98
C VAL A 13 -7.54 26.56 10.07
N ASN A 14 -8.79 27.03 10.01
CA ASN A 14 -9.96 26.15 10.02
C ASN A 14 -10.02 25.28 8.75
N PRO A 15 -10.61 24.07 8.83
CA PRO A 15 -10.87 23.24 7.66
C PRO A 15 -11.74 23.97 6.62
N SER A 16 -11.67 23.57 5.35
CA SER A 16 -12.49 24.21 4.31
C SER A 16 -13.99 24.20 4.65
N THR A 17 -14.67 25.32 4.41
CA THR A 17 -16.10 25.44 4.68
C THR A 17 -16.93 24.44 3.88
N PHE A 18 -16.49 24.10 2.66
CA PHE A 18 -17.11 23.05 1.84
C PHE A 18 -17.04 21.67 2.50
N ALA A 19 -15.88 21.27 3.04
CA ALA A 19 -15.75 19.99 3.75
C ALA A 19 -16.60 19.96 5.03
N GLN A 20 -16.62 21.06 5.79
CA GLN A 20 -17.44 21.19 6.99
C GLN A 20 -18.94 21.03 6.68
N ALA A 21 -19.41 21.58 5.55
CA ALA A 21 -20.80 21.42 5.11
C ALA A 21 -21.10 20.03 4.52
N ALA A 22 -20.11 19.36 3.92
CA ALA A 22 -20.27 18.07 3.27
C ALA A 22 -20.22 16.89 4.25
N ILE A 23 -19.33 16.91 5.24
CA ILE A 23 -19.10 15.78 6.16
C ILE A 23 -20.38 15.29 6.86
N PRO A 24 -21.23 16.16 7.44
CA PRO A 24 -22.48 15.71 8.07
C PRO A 24 -23.38 14.96 7.10
N GLN A 25 -23.49 15.45 5.87
CA GLN A 25 -24.29 14.80 4.83
C GLN A 25 -23.68 13.49 4.36
N ILE A 26 -22.35 13.40 4.25
CA ILE A 26 -21.65 12.15 3.91
C ILE A 26 -21.92 11.10 4.99
N ILE A 27 -21.82 11.47 6.27
CA ILE A 27 -22.07 10.57 7.39
C ILE A 27 -23.53 10.11 7.42
N GLU A 28 -24.49 11.01 7.23
CA GLU A 28 -25.91 10.70 7.34
C GLU A 28 -26.48 9.98 6.11
N LYS A 29 -26.02 10.32 4.90
CA LYS A 29 -26.67 9.91 3.64
C LYS A 29 -25.94 8.79 2.89
N THR A 30 -24.70 8.44 3.26
CA THR A 30 -24.00 7.33 2.60
C THR A 30 -24.63 6.01 3.01
N THR A 31 -25.03 5.21 2.03
CA THR A 31 -25.76 3.95 2.28
C THR A 31 -24.82 2.79 2.58
N GLU A 32 -25.33 1.78 3.27
CA GLU A 32 -24.62 0.52 3.53
C GLU A 32 -24.19 -0.19 2.24
N ASP A 33 -24.96 -0.06 1.15
CA ASP A 33 -24.62 -0.65 -0.14
C ASP A 33 -23.30 -0.09 -0.70
N PHE A 34 -23.02 1.19 -0.49
CA PHE A 34 -21.75 1.80 -0.88
C PHE A 34 -20.59 1.14 -0.13
N PHE A 35 -20.69 1.03 1.19
CA PHE A 35 -19.66 0.40 2.01
C PHE A 35 -19.51 -1.09 1.66
N GLY A 36 -20.61 -1.82 1.50
CA GLY A 36 -20.60 -3.22 1.09
C GLY A 36 -19.93 -3.43 -0.28
N HIS A 37 -20.16 -2.53 -1.24
CA HIS A 37 -19.48 -2.57 -2.54
C HIS A 37 -17.97 -2.30 -2.41
N MET A 38 -17.58 -1.26 -1.67
CA MET A 38 -16.18 -0.92 -1.43
C MET A 38 -15.43 -2.04 -0.72
N LEU A 39 -16.03 -2.63 0.32
CA LEU A 39 -15.45 -3.76 1.04
C LEU A 39 -15.25 -4.97 0.13
N LYS A 40 -16.21 -5.29 -0.75
CA LYS A 40 -16.05 -6.38 -1.72
C LYS A 40 -14.88 -6.15 -2.68
N LEU A 41 -14.74 -4.93 -3.20
CA LEU A 41 -13.65 -4.57 -4.12
C LEU A 41 -12.28 -4.64 -3.42
N LEU A 42 -12.15 -4.02 -2.25
CA LEU A 42 -10.90 -4.03 -1.47
C LEU A 42 -10.55 -5.45 -1.02
N SER A 43 -11.53 -6.26 -0.59
CA SER A 43 -11.28 -7.66 -0.20
C SER A 43 -10.77 -8.49 -1.38
N ARG A 44 -11.34 -8.30 -2.57
CA ARG A 44 -10.87 -8.99 -3.78
C ARG A 44 -9.46 -8.57 -4.15
N ALA A 45 -9.15 -7.28 -4.11
CA ALA A 45 -7.82 -6.78 -4.44
C ALA A 45 -6.76 -7.24 -3.41
N ALA A 46 -7.12 -7.25 -2.12
CA ALA A 46 -6.30 -7.82 -1.05
C ALA A 46 -5.99 -9.31 -1.27
N GLU A 47 -6.98 -10.09 -1.71
CA GLU A 47 -6.83 -11.51 -2.03
C GLU A 47 -5.88 -11.73 -3.21
N ILE A 48 -6.01 -10.94 -4.29
CA ILE A 48 -5.10 -10.97 -5.43
C ILE A 48 -3.68 -10.67 -4.97
N CYS A 49 -3.45 -9.55 -4.29
CA CYS A 49 -2.15 -9.17 -3.75
C CYS A 49 -1.52 -10.31 -2.95
N TYR A 50 -2.24 -10.82 -1.97
CA TYR A 50 -1.72 -11.85 -1.08
C TYR A 50 -1.33 -13.11 -1.86
N ASN A 51 -2.21 -13.59 -2.75
CA ASN A 51 -1.97 -14.79 -3.55
C ASN A 51 -0.83 -14.62 -4.56
N ARG A 52 -0.64 -13.43 -5.14
CA ARG A 52 0.49 -13.12 -6.02
C ARG A 52 1.80 -13.09 -5.24
N ILE A 53 1.83 -12.47 -4.06
CA ILE A 53 3.03 -12.41 -3.22
C ILE A 53 3.49 -13.80 -2.80
N GLN A 54 2.59 -14.71 -2.42
CA GLN A 54 2.96 -16.07 -2.02
C GLN A 54 3.66 -16.90 -3.13
N LYS A 55 3.55 -16.47 -4.39
CA LYS A 55 4.18 -17.16 -5.53
C LYS A 55 5.61 -16.67 -5.83
N ILE A 56 6.05 -15.59 -5.19
CA ILE A 56 7.33 -14.95 -5.45
C ILE A 56 8.25 -15.24 -4.26
N ASP A 57 9.22 -16.14 -4.42
CA ASP A 57 10.08 -16.64 -3.33
C ASP A 57 10.85 -15.56 -2.56
N LEU A 58 11.14 -14.43 -3.22
CA LEU A 58 11.87 -13.30 -2.63
C LEU A 58 10.98 -12.34 -1.84
N LEU A 59 9.66 -12.55 -1.86
CA LEU A 59 8.68 -11.74 -1.18
C LEU A 59 7.95 -12.56 -0.13
N PHE A 60 7.72 -11.97 1.04
CA PHE A 60 7.02 -12.63 2.12
C PHE A 60 5.94 -11.73 2.71
N CYS A 61 4.71 -12.23 2.71
CA CYS A 61 3.60 -11.58 3.40
C CYS A 61 3.11 -12.50 4.53
N PRO A 62 3.35 -12.15 5.82
CA PRO A 62 3.03 -13.03 6.94
C PRO A 62 1.53 -13.25 7.12
N ALA A 63 0.70 -12.27 6.77
CA ALA A 63 -0.73 -12.33 6.95
C ALA A 63 -1.44 -11.54 5.85
N LYS A 64 -2.56 -12.09 5.37
CA LYS A 64 -3.45 -11.39 4.45
C LYS A 64 -3.99 -10.12 5.12
N PRO A 65 -3.98 -8.96 4.45
CA PRO A 65 -4.53 -7.74 5.01
C PRO A 65 -6.04 -7.88 5.28
N GLN A 66 -6.46 -7.52 6.50
CA GLN A 66 -7.87 -7.60 6.94
C GLN A 66 -8.61 -6.26 6.82
N GLY A 67 -7.94 -5.20 6.37
CA GLY A 67 -8.49 -3.87 6.23
C GLY A 67 -7.47 -2.90 5.62
N SER A 68 -7.82 -1.62 5.57
CA SER A 68 -7.05 -0.59 4.86
C SER A 68 -6.98 -0.85 3.34
N MET A 69 -5.99 -0.26 2.70
CA MET A 69 -5.82 -0.13 1.25
C MET A 69 -4.44 -0.58 0.76
N PHE A 70 -3.62 -1.15 1.65
CA PHE A 70 -2.25 -1.58 1.37
C PHE A 70 -1.86 -2.83 2.14
N VAL A 71 -0.83 -3.54 1.64
CA VAL A 71 -0.19 -4.69 2.29
C VAL A 71 1.29 -4.40 2.52
N MET A 72 1.80 -4.85 3.66
CA MET A 72 3.23 -4.84 3.95
C MET A 72 3.85 -6.17 3.49
N VAL A 73 4.91 -6.07 2.70
CA VAL A 73 5.62 -7.21 2.12
C VAL A 73 7.08 -7.14 2.56
N LYS A 74 7.56 -8.20 3.19
CA LYS A 74 8.96 -8.33 3.57
C LYS A 74 9.76 -8.81 2.37
N LEU A 75 10.87 -8.14 2.11
CA LEU A 75 11.84 -8.54 1.09
C LEU A 75 12.85 -9.51 1.70
N ASN A 76 13.14 -10.58 0.97
CA ASN A 76 14.31 -11.40 1.24
C ASN A 76 15.54 -10.81 0.53
N THR A 77 16.10 -9.72 1.07
CA THR A 77 17.22 -8.99 0.45
C THR A 77 18.44 -9.84 0.17
N SER A 78 18.69 -10.89 0.97
CA SER A 78 19.83 -11.79 0.76
C SER A 78 19.71 -12.63 -0.52
N GLY A 79 18.50 -12.81 -1.05
CA GLY A 79 18.23 -13.55 -2.29
C GLY A 79 18.38 -12.73 -3.57
N PHE A 80 18.56 -11.41 -3.48
CA PHE A 80 18.82 -10.55 -4.64
C PHE A 80 20.33 -10.37 -4.88
N GLU A 81 20.76 -10.35 -6.14
CA GLU A 81 22.17 -10.22 -6.54
C GLU A 81 22.71 -8.81 -6.33
N ASP A 82 21.94 -7.80 -6.74
CA ASP A 82 22.34 -6.40 -6.85
C ASP A 82 21.45 -5.43 -6.06
N ILE A 83 20.52 -5.95 -5.24
CA ILE A 83 19.60 -5.14 -4.42
C ILE A 83 19.96 -5.27 -2.94
N ARG A 84 20.34 -4.16 -2.31
CA ARG A 84 20.82 -4.14 -0.92
C ARG A 84 19.72 -3.93 0.10
N ASP A 85 18.74 -3.08 -0.20
CA ASP A 85 17.68 -2.68 0.72
C ASP A 85 16.35 -2.37 0.01
N ASP A 86 15.33 -2.05 0.81
CA ASP A 86 13.98 -1.71 0.31
C ASP A 86 13.95 -0.42 -0.51
N ILE A 87 14.85 0.54 -0.27
CA ILE A 87 14.90 1.79 -1.03
C ILE A 87 15.42 1.50 -2.44
N GLU A 88 16.53 0.77 -2.55
CA GLU A 88 17.10 0.36 -3.83
C GLU A 88 16.13 -0.51 -4.62
N PHE A 89 15.44 -1.45 -3.96
CA PHE A 89 14.38 -2.25 -4.58
C PHE A 89 13.30 -1.35 -5.21
N CYS A 90 12.77 -0.37 -4.46
CA CYS A 90 11.70 0.51 -4.95
C CYS A 90 12.18 1.37 -6.13
N VAL A 91 13.41 1.88 -6.09
CA VAL A 91 13.97 2.73 -7.14
C VAL A 91 14.20 1.93 -8.43
N LEU A 92 14.79 0.73 -8.33
CA LEU A 92 15.05 -0.11 -9.50
C LEU A 92 13.75 -0.63 -10.13
N LEU A 93 12.81 -1.09 -9.31
CA LEU A 93 11.49 -1.52 -9.78
C LEU A 93 10.76 -0.39 -10.53
N ALA A 94 10.79 0.84 -10.00
CA ALA A 94 10.21 1.99 -10.67
C ALA A 94 10.90 2.32 -11.99
N ARG A 95 12.24 2.20 -12.04
CA ARG A 95 13.03 2.51 -13.24
C ARG A 95 12.86 1.48 -14.35
N GLU A 96 12.82 0.20 -14.02
CA GLU A 96 12.80 -0.89 -15.01
C GLU A 96 11.39 -1.29 -15.42
N GLU A 97 10.48 -1.37 -14.45
CA GLU A 97 9.13 -1.88 -14.67
C GLU A 97 8.06 -0.79 -14.69
N SER A 98 8.42 0.46 -14.40
CA SER A 98 7.46 1.55 -14.19
C SER A 98 6.42 1.24 -13.10
N VAL A 99 6.79 0.43 -12.11
CA VAL A 99 5.94 0.07 -10.97
C VAL A 99 6.46 0.79 -9.72
N ILE A 100 5.63 1.63 -9.11
CA ILE A 100 5.99 2.40 -7.93
C ILE A 100 5.38 1.75 -6.69
N VAL A 101 6.25 1.29 -5.79
CA VAL A 101 5.91 0.83 -4.43
C VAL A 101 6.66 1.68 -3.42
N LEU A 102 6.24 1.64 -2.16
CA LEU A 102 6.83 2.49 -1.12
C LEU A 102 7.75 1.70 -0.20
N PRO A 103 8.95 2.21 0.11
CA PRO A 103 9.84 1.54 1.07
C PRO A 103 9.24 1.59 2.48
N GLY A 104 9.56 0.58 3.28
CA GLY A 104 9.16 0.45 4.68
C GLY A 104 10.09 1.20 5.63
N THR A 105 11.30 1.54 5.19
CA THR A 105 12.29 2.28 6.00
C THR A 105 11.75 3.59 6.61
N PRO A 106 10.99 4.45 5.91
CA PRO A 106 10.36 5.64 6.51
C PRO A 106 9.36 5.33 7.64
N LEU A 107 8.83 4.09 7.69
CA LEU A 107 7.95 3.59 8.74
C LEU A 107 8.71 2.84 9.85
N GLY A 108 10.05 2.83 9.81
CA GLY A 108 10.89 2.07 10.74
C GLY A 108 10.98 0.58 10.43
N MET A 109 10.53 0.13 9.26
CA MET A 109 10.49 -1.29 8.86
C MET A 109 11.48 -1.57 7.72
N LYS A 110 12.75 -1.84 8.06
CA LYS A 110 13.82 -2.14 7.09
C LYS A 110 13.55 -3.42 6.31
N SER A 111 13.86 -3.42 5.01
CA SER A 111 13.62 -4.58 4.12
C SER A 111 12.14 -4.95 4.00
N TRP A 112 11.25 -3.96 4.14
CA TRP A 112 9.83 -4.10 3.82
C TRP A 112 9.44 -3.10 2.73
N ILE A 113 8.42 -3.43 1.97
CA ILE A 113 7.75 -2.52 1.05
C ILE A 113 6.25 -2.49 1.35
N ARG A 114 5.62 -1.38 1.00
CA ARG A 114 4.18 -1.16 1.08
C ARG A 114 3.60 -1.13 -0.33
N VAL A 115 2.75 -2.11 -0.62
CA VAL A 115 2.04 -2.23 -1.91
C VAL A 115 0.59 -1.81 -1.70
N THR A 116 0.15 -0.78 -2.40
CA THR A 116 -1.26 -0.34 -2.40
C THR A 116 -2.06 -1.22 -3.36
N PHE A 117 -3.23 -1.67 -2.92
CA PHE A 117 -4.14 -2.50 -3.73
C PHE A 117 -5.48 -1.81 -4.03
N SER A 118 -5.61 -0.52 -3.70
CA SER A 118 -6.77 0.30 -4.07
C SER A 118 -6.67 0.82 -5.50
N VAL A 119 -6.45 -0.11 -6.43
CA VAL A 119 -6.39 0.12 -7.88
C VAL A 119 -7.27 -0.94 -8.56
N PRO A 120 -7.64 -0.74 -9.84
CA PRO A 120 -8.37 -1.76 -10.59
C PRO A 120 -7.65 -3.13 -10.57
N PRO A 121 -8.37 -4.26 -10.43
CA PRO A 121 -7.76 -5.58 -10.33
C PRO A 121 -6.85 -5.97 -11.50
N ASP A 122 -7.20 -5.53 -12.72
CA ASP A 122 -6.40 -5.74 -13.93
C ASP A 122 -5.04 -5.04 -13.86
N VAL A 123 -5.02 -3.79 -13.40
CA VAL A 123 -3.77 -3.03 -13.15
C VAL A 123 -2.94 -3.70 -12.06
N LEU A 124 -3.59 -4.26 -11.04
CA LEU A 124 -2.92 -4.97 -9.96
C LEU A 124 -2.24 -6.26 -10.45
N GLU A 125 -2.94 -7.06 -11.26
CA GLU A 125 -2.39 -8.29 -11.85
C GLU A 125 -1.19 -7.97 -12.74
N GLU A 126 -1.29 -6.97 -13.61
CA GLU A 126 -0.20 -6.52 -14.46
C GLU A 126 1.02 -6.05 -13.64
N ALA A 127 0.78 -5.28 -12.57
CA ALA A 127 1.85 -4.83 -11.69
C ALA A 127 2.58 -6.03 -11.04
N PHE A 128 1.85 -7.08 -10.63
CA PHE A 128 2.48 -8.27 -10.09
C PHE A 128 3.21 -9.11 -11.14
N ASP A 129 2.75 -9.16 -12.39
CA ASP A 129 3.49 -9.83 -13.48
C ASP A 129 4.87 -9.18 -13.68
N ARG A 130 4.91 -7.85 -13.60
CA ARG A 130 6.14 -7.06 -13.67
C ARG A 130 7.02 -7.23 -12.45
N ILE A 131 6.45 -7.19 -11.23
CA ILE A 131 7.19 -7.43 -9.98
C ILE A 131 7.80 -8.84 -9.98
N GLU A 132 7.05 -9.85 -10.38
CA GLU A 132 7.53 -11.23 -10.47
C GLU A 132 8.68 -11.36 -11.48
N SER A 133 8.54 -10.74 -12.66
CA SER A 133 9.58 -10.70 -13.68
C SER A 133 10.85 -10.00 -13.19
N PHE A 134 10.70 -8.86 -12.51
CA PHE A 134 11.79 -8.12 -11.87
C PHE A 134 12.48 -8.96 -10.80
N CYS A 135 11.73 -9.53 -9.86
CA CYS A 135 12.30 -10.39 -8.81
C CYS A 135 13.09 -11.56 -9.38
N ARG A 136 12.61 -12.18 -10.46
CA ARG A 136 13.32 -13.28 -11.13
C ARG A 136 14.62 -12.82 -11.81
N ARG A 137 14.64 -11.63 -12.42
CA ARG A 137 15.86 -11.10 -13.08
C ARG A 137 16.97 -10.75 -12.08
N HIS A 138 16.60 -10.25 -10.91
CA HIS A 138 17.54 -9.82 -9.87
C HIS A 138 17.79 -10.91 -8.82
N ALA A 139 17.19 -12.10 -8.96
CA ALA A 139 17.45 -13.22 -8.07
C ALA A 139 18.89 -13.71 -8.25
N LYS A 140 19.57 -14.03 -7.14
CA LYS A 140 20.87 -14.70 -7.20
C LYS A 140 20.72 -16.05 -7.90
N ASN A 141 21.58 -16.31 -8.88
CA ASN A 141 21.78 -17.65 -9.41
C ASN A 141 22.36 -18.53 -8.28
N VAL A 142 21.57 -19.49 -7.80
CA VAL A 142 22.01 -20.54 -6.86
C VAL A 142 22.26 -21.82 -7.63
#